data_AF-T0QUZ2-F1
#
_entry.id   AF-T0QUZ2-F1
#
_cell.length_a   1.000
_cell.length_b   1.000
_cell.length_c   1.000
_cell.angle_alpha   90.00
_cell.angle_beta   90.00
_cell.angle_gamma   90.00
#
_symmetry.space_group_name_H-M   'P 1'
#
loop_
_entity.id
_entity.type
_entity.pdbx_description
1 polymer ?
#
loop_
_entity_poly.entity_id
_entity_poly.type
_entity_poly.pdbx_seq_one_letter_code
_entity_poly.pdbx_strand_id
1 'polypeptide(L)'
;MTQEGWPHAVTAAQAAGLLAPPFAALVLLLVLLRVVYKPPNASFHLDKHANYGSLSDFSETESDADDIIYAGEVAGDYSAPWATTFDLAFVAGMAVGAVILSITTSVVQPRLFTDSGFWLSQLVKIMCMLVVSTLGGVVCRFFCIVDDYGYVMTTRNSVFKVNYTRKLQHFAAYLIPLLRPIVRATAAPTLEMAWAYYCTLACFLLLIKPLRERSRLCMLQFNALDRPEDRPHTLKWLIAGNLVPGFGLVTLFSAVFENVSFLLLIVLIVCIGDGLAEPVGIAFGRHKYLTSSCLSQRRYTRSFEGSAVVFLSTLSLPAIMYTSFASPAQVFATMALLPPVVTYAEAKSPHTVDTPILIAVAGTLLHVLTELLEV
;
A
#
# COMPACT_ATOMS: atom_id res chain seq x y z
N MET A 1 -7.33 0.59 38.29
CA MET A 1 -8.72 0.95 37.96
C MET A 1 -9.13 0.03 36.83
N THR A 2 -10.16 -0.79 37.05
CA THR A 2 -10.65 -1.76 36.08
C THR A 2 -11.30 -1.01 34.92
N GLN A 3 -10.67 -1.03 33.73
CA GLN A 3 -11.32 -0.61 32.49
C GLN A 3 -12.62 -1.41 32.37
N GLU A 4 -13.77 -0.75 32.41
CA GLU A 4 -15.03 -1.37 32.01
C GLU A 4 -14.96 -1.61 30.50
N GLY A 5 -14.39 -2.75 30.12
CA GLY A 5 -14.45 -3.23 28.75
C GLY A 5 -15.88 -3.58 28.35
N TRP A 6 -16.03 -4.00 27.09
CA TRP A 6 -17.26 -4.54 26.55
C TRP A 6 -17.96 -5.48 27.54
N PRO A 7 -19.30 -5.37 27.74
CA PRO A 7 -20.02 -6.33 28.55
C PRO A 7 -19.74 -7.75 28.05
N HIS A 8 -19.63 -8.72 28.95
CA HIS A 8 -19.31 -10.12 28.62
C HIS A 8 -20.18 -10.73 27.50
N ALA A 9 -21.35 -10.14 27.23
CA ALA A 9 -22.14 -10.39 26.04
C ALA A 9 -22.44 -9.08 25.29
N VAL A 10 -22.12 -9.04 24.00
CA VAL A 10 -22.53 -7.97 23.08
C VAL A 10 -24.05 -7.96 22.99
N THR A 11 -24.67 -6.81 23.23
CA THR A 11 -26.14 -6.67 23.11
C THR A 11 -26.58 -6.80 21.65
N ALA A 12 -27.82 -7.22 21.42
CA ALA A 12 -28.37 -7.31 20.05
C ALA A 12 -28.28 -5.97 19.29
N ALA A 13 -28.46 -4.84 19.98
CA ALA A 13 -28.33 -3.51 19.40
C ALA A 13 -26.88 -3.20 18.98
N GLN A 14 -25.88 -3.57 19.80
CA GLN A 14 -24.48 -3.40 19.45
C GLN A 14 -24.07 -4.31 18.28
N ALA A 15 -24.51 -5.57 18.29
CA ALA A 15 -24.27 -6.49 17.19
C ALA A 15 -24.88 -5.98 15.87
N ALA A 16 -26.11 -5.46 15.93
CA ALA A 16 -26.74 -4.81 14.78
C ALA A 16 -25.96 -3.57 14.33
N GLY A 17 -25.47 -2.74 15.27
CA GLY A 17 -24.65 -1.56 14.97
C GLY A 17 -23.31 -1.88 14.32
N LEU A 18 -22.71 -3.04 14.61
CA LEU A 18 -21.46 -3.49 13.99
C LEU A 18 -21.69 -4.07 12.58
N LEU A 19 -22.79 -4.81 12.39
CA LEU A 19 -23.05 -5.53 11.14
C LEU A 19 -23.85 -4.72 10.11
N ALA A 20 -24.90 -4.02 10.54
CA ALA A 20 -25.82 -3.36 9.61
C ALA A 20 -25.17 -2.25 8.77
N PRO A 21 -24.29 -1.37 9.30
CA PRO A 21 -23.73 -0.29 8.50
C PRO A 21 -22.86 -0.78 7.33
N PRO A 22 -21.91 -1.73 7.49
CA PRO A 22 -21.19 -2.31 6.36
C PRO A 22 -22.10 -2.89 5.26
N PHE A 23 -23.11 -3.67 5.65
CA PHE A 23 -24.05 -4.27 4.68
C PHE A 23 -24.92 -3.22 3.98
N ALA A 24 -25.46 -2.27 4.75
CA ALA A 24 -26.27 -1.17 4.20
C ALA A 24 -25.45 -0.30 3.24
N ALA A 25 -24.22 0.04 3.61
CA ALA A 25 -23.30 0.80 2.76
C ALA A 25 -22.98 0.06 1.46
N LEU A 26 -22.74 -1.26 1.52
CA LEU A 26 -22.50 -2.07 0.32
C LEU A 26 -23.71 -2.04 -0.62
N VAL A 27 -24.92 -2.27 -0.11
CA VAL A 27 -26.15 -2.22 -0.91
C VAL A 27 -26.36 -0.83 -1.50
N LEU A 28 -26.18 0.21 -0.69
CA LEU A 28 -26.34 1.60 -1.14
C LEU A 28 -25.33 1.95 -2.24
N LEU A 29 -24.05 1.59 -2.08
CA LEU A 29 -23.02 1.82 -3.09
C LEU A 29 -23.32 1.06 -4.39
N LEU A 30 -23.80 -0.18 -4.30
CA LEU A 30 -24.21 -0.94 -5.49
C LEU A 30 -25.39 -0.26 -6.20
N VAL A 31 -26.41 0.20 -5.46
CA VAL A 31 -27.55 0.93 -6.03
C VAL A 31 -27.09 2.25 -6.65
N LEU A 32 -26.26 3.02 -5.95
CA LEU A 32 -25.74 4.30 -6.45
C LEU A 32 -24.93 4.10 -7.73
N LEU A 33 -23.99 3.16 -7.77
CA LEU A 33 -23.08 2.95 -8.90
C LEU A 33 -23.70 2.17 -10.07
N ARG A 34 -24.83 1.47 -9.87
CA ARG A 34 -25.49 0.68 -10.93
C ARG A 34 -26.79 1.28 -11.42
N VAL A 35 -27.53 1.97 -10.56
CA VAL A 35 -28.89 2.45 -10.84
C VAL A 35 -28.93 3.96 -10.99
N VAL A 36 -28.34 4.70 -10.05
CA VAL A 36 -28.42 6.17 -10.00
C VAL A 36 -27.40 6.80 -10.94
N TYR A 37 -26.12 6.50 -10.71
CA TYR A 37 -25.03 6.89 -11.60
C TYR A 37 -24.82 5.76 -12.60
N LYS A 38 -25.64 5.74 -13.65
CA LYS A 38 -25.39 4.82 -14.76
C LYS A 38 -24.09 5.24 -15.44
N PRO A 39 -23.18 4.29 -15.74
CA PRO A 39 -22.00 4.63 -16.49
C PRO A 39 -22.44 5.20 -17.84
N PRO A 40 -21.83 6.30 -18.32
CA PRO A 40 -22.06 6.75 -19.68
C PRO A 40 -21.80 5.55 -20.61
N ASN A 41 -22.68 5.33 -21.59
CA ASN A 41 -22.59 4.20 -22.53
C ASN A 41 -21.19 4.18 -23.14
N ALA A 42 -20.30 3.38 -22.56
CA ALA A 42 -18.97 3.20 -23.06
C ALA A 42 -19.10 2.24 -24.24
N SER A 43 -19.15 2.79 -25.45
CA SER A 43 -18.65 2.09 -26.64
C SER A 43 -17.13 1.89 -26.47
N PHE A 44 -16.74 1.11 -25.45
CA PHE A 44 -15.38 0.63 -25.31
C PHE A 44 -15.33 -0.65 -26.12
N HIS A 45 -15.00 -0.52 -27.40
CA HIS A 45 -14.67 -1.67 -28.22
C HIS A 45 -13.41 -2.30 -27.61
N LEU A 46 -13.56 -3.46 -26.98
CA LEU A 46 -12.43 -4.39 -26.87
C LEU A 46 -12.10 -4.79 -28.31
N ASP A 47 -11.03 -4.25 -28.87
CA ASP A 47 -10.46 -4.85 -30.06
C ASP A 47 -10.11 -6.29 -29.73
N LYS A 48 -10.76 -7.21 -30.45
CA LYS A 48 -10.67 -8.67 -30.24
C LYS A 48 -9.29 -9.26 -30.53
N HIS A 49 -8.30 -8.42 -30.83
CA HIS A 49 -6.94 -8.83 -31.17
C HIS A 49 -5.91 -7.94 -30.48
N ALA A 50 -5.85 -8.00 -29.15
CA ALA A 50 -4.65 -7.58 -28.43
C ALA A 50 -3.56 -8.65 -28.65
N ASN A 51 -2.89 -8.60 -29.80
CA ASN A 51 -1.71 -9.42 -30.07
C ASN A 51 -0.60 -8.99 -29.12
N TYR A 52 -0.24 -9.92 -28.25
CA TYR A 52 0.82 -9.75 -27.28
C TYR A 52 2.15 -9.61 -28.03
N GLY A 53 2.77 -8.41 -27.99
CA GLY A 53 4.11 -8.18 -28.57
C GLY A 53 4.19 -7.60 -29.98
N SER A 54 3.12 -7.04 -30.56
CA SER A 54 3.27 -6.25 -31.80
C SER A 54 3.72 -4.82 -31.49
N LEU A 55 4.94 -4.47 -31.91
CA LEU A 55 5.50 -3.11 -31.93
C LEU A 55 4.75 -2.14 -32.88
N SER A 56 3.58 -2.50 -33.39
CA SER A 56 2.98 -1.89 -34.58
C SER A 56 1.80 -0.95 -34.35
N ASP A 57 1.48 -0.57 -33.11
CA ASP A 57 0.49 0.50 -32.86
C ASP A 57 1.04 1.50 -31.84
N PHE A 58 2.12 2.19 -32.22
CA PHE A 58 2.31 3.58 -31.80
C PHE A 58 1.41 4.44 -32.68
N SER A 59 0.10 4.39 -32.48
CA SER A 59 -0.78 5.39 -33.07
C SER A 59 -0.56 6.69 -32.30
N GLU A 60 0.24 7.57 -32.88
CA GLU A 60 0.46 8.97 -32.50
C GLU A 60 -0.82 9.84 -32.64
N THR A 61 -2.00 9.28 -32.42
CA THR A 61 -3.29 9.94 -32.70
C THR A 61 -4.20 9.95 -31.49
N GLU A 62 -3.68 10.38 -30.35
CA GLU A 62 -4.46 10.97 -29.24
C GLU A 62 -3.57 11.73 -28.23
N SER A 63 -2.46 12.34 -28.70
CA SER A 63 -1.53 13.09 -27.84
C SER A 63 -1.90 14.55 -27.60
N ASP A 64 -3.09 15.01 -27.97
CA ASP A 64 -3.45 16.43 -27.83
C ASP A 64 -4.63 16.65 -26.87
N ALA A 65 -4.26 16.93 -25.61
CA ALA A 65 -4.87 17.81 -24.60
C ALA A 65 -4.91 17.17 -23.19
N ASP A 66 -4.00 17.65 -22.33
CA ASP A 66 -3.72 17.28 -20.93
C ASP A 66 -2.75 16.10 -20.73
N ASP A 67 -1.69 16.32 -19.93
CA ASP A 67 -0.69 15.34 -19.45
C ASP A 67 -1.31 14.19 -18.60
N ILE A 68 -2.20 13.39 -19.19
CA ILE A 68 -2.92 12.30 -18.54
C ILE A 68 -2.19 10.98 -18.80
N ILE A 69 -1.81 10.27 -17.74
CA ILE A 69 -1.14 8.95 -17.85
C ILE A 69 -2.11 7.83 -17.45
N TYR A 70 -2.23 6.82 -18.30
CA TYR A 70 -3.08 5.64 -18.07
C TYR A 70 -2.30 4.44 -17.50
N ALA A 71 -3.01 3.54 -16.82
CA ALA A 71 -2.40 2.34 -16.25
C ALA A 71 -1.80 1.43 -17.34
N GLY A 72 -0.51 1.12 -17.22
CA GLY A 72 0.25 0.30 -18.17
C GLY A 72 0.77 1.06 -19.40
N GLU A 73 0.68 2.39 -19.42
CA GLU A 73 1.32 3.26 -20.41
C GLU A 73 2.79 3.51 -20.04
N VAL A 74 3.72 3.32 -20.98
CA VAL A 74 5.16 3.45 -20.71
C VAL A 74 5.56 4.92 -20.69
N ALA A 75 6.01 5.43 -19.54
CA ALA A 75 6.38 6.84 -19.36
C ALA A 75 7.86 7.16 -19.59
N GLY A 76 8.74 6.16 -19.73
CA GLY A 76 10.18 6.35 -19.93
C GLY A 76 11.01 5.06 -19.90
N ASP A 77 12.34 5.18 -20.02
CA ASP A 77 13.30 4.07 -20.13
C ASP A 77 14.42 4.10 -19.06
N TYR A 78 15.02 2.94 -18.76
CA TYR A 78 16.09 2.81 -17.75
C TYR A 78 17.49 3.10 -18.31
N SER A 79 17.64 4.03 -19.25
CA SER A 79 18.91 4.29 -19.95
C SER A 79 20.01 4.89 -19.05
N ALA A 80 19.64 5.72 -18.07
CA ALA A 80 20.58 6.46 -17.24
C ALA A 80 21.52 5.59 -16.36
N PRO A 81 22.78 6.02 -16.09
CA PRO A 81 23.67 5.35 -15.14
C PRO A 81 23.11 5.36 -13.71
N TRP A 82 23.27 4.24 -12.98
CA TRP A 82 22.72 4.11 -11.62
C TRP A 82 23.32 5.12 -10.60
N ALA A 83 24.54 5.58 -10.83
CA ALA A 83 25.20 6.58 -9.99
C ALA A 83 24.54 7.97 -10.05
N THR A 84 23.79 8.24 -11.12
CA THR A 84 23.04 9.50 -11.31
C THR A 84 21.54 9.35 -11.05
N THR A 85 21.08 8.15 -10.68
CA THR A 85 19.67 7.90 -10.34
C THR A 85 19.46 7.81 -8.83
N PHE A 86 18.20 7.62 -8.44
CA PHE A 86 17.80 7.40 -7.05
C PHE A 86 18.50 6.19 -6.41
N ASP A 87 19.02 5.24 -7.18
CA ASP A 87 19.67 4.03 -6.66
C ASP A 87 20.85 4.36 -5.74
N LEU A 88 21.70 5.32 -6.13
CA LEU A 88 22.82 5.76 -5.29
C LEU A 88 22.34 6.47 -4.02
N ALA A 89 21.34 7.35 -4.15
CA ALA A 89 20.74 8.05 -3.02
C ALA A 89 20.10 7.06 -2.03
N PHE A 90 19.49 5.98 -2.54
CA PHE A 90 18.91 4.92 -1.73
C PHE A 90 19.97 4.13 -0.96
N VAL A 91 21.07 3.74 -1.61
CA VAL A 91 22.20 3.07 -0.92
C VAL A 91 22.77 3.95 0.19
N ALA A 92 22.99 5.24 -0.10
CA ALA A 92 23.47 6.20 0.91
C ALA A 92 22.47 6.36 2.05
N GLY A 93 21.17 6.47 1.74
CA GLY A 93 20.10 6.56 2.73
C GLY A 93 20.02 5.33 3.63
N MET A 94 20.18 4.13 3.08
CA MET A 94 20.25 2.88 3.85
C MET A 94 21.46 2.87 4.79
N ALA A 95 22.64 3.28 4.33
CA ALA A 95 23.84 3.36 5.17
C ALA A 95 23.65 4.34 6.34
N VAL A 96 23.11 5.54 6.08
CA VAL A 96 22.79 6.52 7.11
C VAL A 96 21.75 5.97 8.09
N GLY A 97 20.69 5.33 7.59
CA GLY A 97 19.65 4.70 8.41
C GLY A 97 20.21 3.62 9.34
N ALA A 98 21.13 2.77 8.84
CA ALA A 98 21.84 1.78 9.66
C ALA A 98 22.62 2.45 10.79
N VAL A 99 23.41 3.48 10.48
CA VAL A 99 24.20 4.21 11.49
C VAL A 99 23.30 4.83 12.57
N ILE A 100 22.21 5.51 12.16
CA ILE A 100 21.27 6.13 13.09
C ILE A 100 20.62 5.07 13.99
N LEU A 101 20.14 3.96 13.42
CA LEU A 101 19.52 2.88 14.20
C LEU A 101 20.53 2.21 15.13
N SER A 102 21.76 1.97 14.69
CA SER A 102 22.81 1.39 15.52
C SER A 102 23.18 2.30 16.69
N ILE A 103 23.34 3.62 16.46
CA ILE A 103 23.61 4.59 17.54
C ILE A 103 22.42 4.63 18.51
N THR A 104 21.20 4.77 18.01
CA THR A 104 19.99 4.80 18.82
C THR A 104 19.84 3.53 19.65
N THR A 105 20.12 2.37 19.07
CA THR A 105 20.07 1.07 19.77
C THR A 105 21.13 1.00 20.86
N SER A 106 22.34 1.50 20.61
CA SER A 106 23.43 1.53 21.59
C SER A 106 23.14 2.44 22.78
N VAL A 107 22.25 3.43 22.63
CA VAL A 107 21.87 4.35 23.70
C VAL A 107 20.61 3.88 24.43
N VAL A 108 19.59 3.47 23.69
CA VAL A 108 18.23 3.21 24.23
C VAL A 108 18.06 1.76 24.67
N GLN A 109 18.50 0.79 23.86
CA GLN A 109 18.28 -0.64 24.13
C GLN A 109 19.46 -1.50 23.66
N PRO A 110 20.64 -1.43 24.33
CA PRO A 110 21.85 -2.11 23.86
C PRO A 110 21.71 -3.63 23.80
N ARG A 111 20.86 -4.19 24.68
CA ARG A 111 20.58 -5.64 24.74
C ARG A 111 20.02 -6.20 23.43
N LEU A 112 19.44 -5.36 22.57
CA LEU A 112 18.88 -5.76 21.30
C LEU A 112 19.94 -6.33 20.34
N PHE A 113 21.19 -5.86 20.42
CA PHE A 113 22.29 -6.40 19.61
C PHE A 113 22.60 -7.87 19.91
N THR A 114 22.41 -8.28 21.16
CA THR A 114 22.71 -9.64 21.63
C THR A 114 21.49 -10.56 21.63
N ASP A 115 20.29 -10.03 21.35
CA ASP A 115 19.06 -10.82 21.33
C ASP A 115 18.95 -11.61 20.02
N SER A 116 19.38 -12.88 20.05
CA SER A 116 19.29 -13.78 18.90
C SER A 116 17.86 -14.03 18.45
N GLY A 117 16.89 -14.02 19.37
CA GLY A 117 15.48 -14.24 19.05
C GLY A 117 14.91 -13.09 18.23
N PHE A 118 15.29 -11.86 18.58
CA PHE A 118 14.96 -10.67 17.80
C PHE A 118 15.55 -10.73 16.38
N TRP A 119 16.85 -10.98 16.24
CA TRP A 119 17.48 -11.02 14.90
C TRP A 119 16.97 -12.18 14.05
N LEU A 120 16.69 -13.33 14.66
CA LEU A 120 16.05 -14.46 13.97
C LEU A 120 14.64 -14.08 13.49
N SER A 121 13.87 -13.33 14.29
CA SER A 121 12.60 -12.78 13.83
C SER A 121 12.77 -11.87 12.62
N GLN A 122 13.78 -11.01 12.59
CA GLN A 122 13.99 -10.12 11.44
C GLN A 122 14.36 -10.91 10.19
N LEU A 123 15.17 -11.96 10.34
CA LEU A 123 15.51 -12.86 9.25
C LEU A 123 14.27 -13.56 8.68
N VAL A 124 13.38 -14.09 9.53
CA VAL A 124 12.12 -14.70 9.09
C VAL A 124 11.26 -13.70 8.30
N LYS A 125 11.14 -12.46 8.79
CA LYS A 125 10.39 -11.40 8.10
C LYS A 125 10.98 -11.06 6.73
N ILE A 126 12.32 -10.94 6.64
CA ILE A 126 13.04 -10.76 5.37
C ILE A 126 12.72 -11.91 4.41
N MET A 127 12.82 -13.16 4.87
CA MET A 127 12.55 -14.33 4.03
C MET A 127 11.10 -14.36 3.52
N CYS A 128 10.12 -14.09 4.38
CA CYS A 128 8.72 -13.98 3.99
C CYS A 128 8.53 -12.89 2.92
N MET A 129 9.17 -11.74 3.09
CA MET A 129 9.10 -10.64 2.12
C MET A 129 9.68 -11.10 0.77
N LEU A 130 10.89 -11.65 0.74
CA LEU A 130 11.54 -12.10 -0.50
C LEU A 130 10.74 -13.19 -1.21
N VAL A 131 10.09 -14.09 -0.47
CA VAL A 131 9.18 -15.10 -1.04
C VAL A 131 7.99 -14.43 -1.72
N VAL A 132 7.30 -13.49 -1.06
CA VAL A 132 6.16 -12.78 -1.66
C VAL A 132 6.59 -12.00 -2.90
N SER A 133 7.73 -11.31 -2.84
CA SER A 133 8.27 -10.58 -3.99
C SER A 133 8.58 -11.50 -5.17
N THR A 134 9.17 -12.66 -4.90
CA THR A 134 9.48 -13.67 -5.92
C THR A 134 8.20 -14.24 -6.53
N LEU A 135 7.20 -14.57 -5.73
CA LEU A 135 5.90 -15.06 -6.21
C LEU A 135 5.20 -14.00 -7.08
N GLY A 136 5.18 -12.74 -6.65
CA GLY A 136 4.66 -11.64 -7.46
C GLY A 136 5.38 -11.52 -8.81
N GLY A 137 6.70 -11.69 -8.81
CA GLY A 137 7.52 -11.68 -10.03
C GLY A 137 7.21 -12.84 -10.97
N VAL A 138 7.03 -14.05 -10.42
CA VAL A 138 6.63 -15.25 -11.19
C VAL A 138 5.27 -15.04 -11.84
N VAL A 139 4.27 -14.56 -11.08
CA VAL A 139 2.94 -14.25 -11.61
C VAL A 139 3.05 -13.19 -12.71
N CYS A 140 3.82 -12.14 -12.50
CA CYS A 140 4.01 -11.09 -13.50
C CYS A 140 4.64 -11.64 -14.79
N ARG A 141 5.70 -12.46 -14.70
CA ARG A 141 6.34 -13.05 -15.89
C ARG A 141 5.50 -14.10 -16.59
N PHE A 142 4.58 -14.75 -15.88
CA PHE A 142 3.65 -15.69 -16.50
C PHE A 142 2.70 -14.99 -17.47
N PHE A 143 2.30 -13.74 -17.16
CA PHE A 143 1.39 -12.95 -17.99
C PHE A 143 2.10 -11.92 -18.87
N CYS A 144 3.40 -11.66 -18.66
CA CYS A 144 4.12 -10.61 -19.38
C CYS A 144 5.37 -11.06 -20.15
N ILE A 145 5.52 -10.55 -21.38
CA ILE A 145 6.78 -10.61 -22.14
C ILE A 145 7.79 -9.66 -21.48
N VAL A 146 9.05 -10.04 -21.59
CA VAL A 146 10.20 -9.24 -21.17
C VAL A 146 11.05 -8.86 -22.39
N ASP A 147 11.74 -7.72 -22.30
CA ASP A 147 12.75 -7.30 -23.27
C ASP A 147 14.08 -8.07 -23.10
N ASP A 148 15.06 -7.75 -23.95
CA ASP A 148 16.40 -8.37 -23.91
C ASP A 148 17.14 -8.13 -22.58
N TYR A 149 16.82 -7.05 -21.88
CA TYR A 149 17.37 -6.72 -20.56
C TYR A 149 16.59 -7.37 -19.41
N GLY A 150 15.43 -7.96 -19.68
CA GLY A 150 14.57 -8.67 -18.74
C GLY A 150 13.45 -7.82 -18.11
N TYR A 151 13.26 -6.57 -18.53
CA TYR A 151 12.19 -5.68 -18.10
C TYR A 151 10.87 -6.05 -18.78
N VAL A 152 9.77 -5.91 -18.05
CA VAL A 152 8.43 -6.23 -18.55
C VAL A 152 7.99 -5.25 -19.64
N MET A 153 7.43 -5.78 -20.73
CA MET A 153 6.76 -4.99 -21.76
C MET A 153 5.25 -5.19 -21.63
N THR A 154 4.53 -4.13 -21.28
CA THR A 154 3.06 -4.11 -21.29
C THR A 154 2.53 -2.94 -22.08
N THR A 155 1.33 -3.09 -22.63
CA THR A 155 0.60 -2.03 -23.31
C THR A 155 -0.65 -1.62 -22.53
N ARG A 156 -1.25 -0.49 -22.90
CA ARG A 156 -2.54 -0.02 -22.35
C ARG A 156 -3.66 -1.05 -22.52
N ASN A 157 -3.64 -1.85 -23.58
CA ASN A 157 -4.68 -2.84 -23.88
C ASN A 157 -4.44 -4.22 -23.24
N SER A 158 -3.33 -4.42 -22.52
CA SER A 158 -3.08 -5.66 -21.81
C SER A 158 -4.11 -5.92 -20.71
N VAL A 159 -4.69 -7.13 -20.71
CA VAL A 159 -5.61 -7.59 -19.66
C VAL A 159 -4.91 -7.64 -18.29
N PHE A 160 -3.65 -8.06 -18.29
CA PHE A 160 -2.83 -8.08 -17.07
C PHE A 160 -2.06 -6.77 -16.93
N LYS A 161 -2.13 -6.18 -15.72
CA LYS A 161 -1.43 -4.96 -15.34
C LYS A 161 -0.50 -5.27 -14.17
N VAL A 162 0.75 -4.79 -14.26
CA VAL A 162 1.76 -4.93 -13.18
C VAL A 162 1.28 -4.31 -11.86
N ASN A 163 0.35 -3.36 -11.95
CA ASN A 163 -0.37 -2.76 -10.82
C ASN A 163 -0.91 -3.82 -9.84
N TYR A 164 -1.40 -4.97 -10.33
CA TYR A 164 -1.92 -6.05 -9.50
C TYR A 164 -0.82 -6.72 -8.65
N THR A 165 0.30 -7.12 -9.27
CA THR A 165 1.42 -7.76 -8.57
C THR A 165 2.16 -6.81 -7.66
N ARG A 166 2.21 -5.51 -7.99
CA ARG A 166 2.85 -4.51 -7.12
C ARG A 166 2.16 -4.43 -5.76
N LYS A 167 0.83 -4.56 -5.74
CA LYS A 167 0.09 -4.51 -4.49
C LYS A 167 0.44 -5.69 -3.57
N LEU A 168 0.76 -6.89 -4.09
CA LEU A 168 1.24 -8.01 -3.24
C LEU A 168 2.46 -7.61 -2.39
N GLN A 169 3.41 -6.90 -3.00
CA GLN A 169 4.57 -6.37 -2.29
C GLN A 169 4.19 -5.28 -1.29
N HIS A 170 3.27 -4.39 -1.67
CA HIS A 170 2.76 -3.35 -0.77
C HIS A 170 2.15 -3.97 0.50
N PHE A 171 1.27 -4.97 0.35
CA PHE A 171 0.72 -5.74 1.47
C PHE A 171 1.81 -6.36 2.34
N ALA A 172 2.77 -7.06 1.71
CA ALA A 172 3.87 -7.72 2.43
C ALA A 172 4.74 -6.71 3.20
N ALA A 173 5.11 -5.60 2.57
CA ALA A 173 6.02 -4.60 3.13
C ALA A 173 5.46 -3.93 4.39
N TYR A 174 4.15 -3.68 4.45
CA TYR A 174 3.52 -3.06 5.62
C TYR A 174 3.07 -4.07 6.68
N LEU A 175 2.55 -5.23 6.27
CA LEU A 175 1.95 -6.20 7.20
C LEU A 175 2.99 -7.08 7.88
N ILE A 176 3.97 -7.62 7.15
CA ILE A 176 4.96 -8.58 7.68
C ILE A 176 5.72 -8.01 8.89
N PRO A 177 6.16 -6.74 8.92
CA PRO A 177 6.83 -6.16 10.08
C PRO A 177 5.98 -6.14 11.35
N LEU A 178 4.65 -6.01 11.22
CA LEU A 178 3.69 -5.99 12.34
C LEU A 178 3.30 -7.39 12.83
N LEU A 179 3.49 -8.42 12.00
CA LEU A 179 3.21 -9.79 12.42
C LEU A 179 4.15 -10.18 13.57
N ARG A 180 3.55 -10.65 14.67
CA ARG A 180 4.33 -11.21 15.77
C ARG A 180 5.04 -12.46 15.27
N PRO A 181 6.38 -12.52 15.34
CA PRO A 181 7.09 -13.71 14.91
C PRO A 181 6.72 -14.88 15.82
N ILE A 182 6.71 -16.08 15.25
CA ILE A 182 6.55 -17.34 15.99
C ILE A 182 7.61 -17.46 17.13
N VAL A 183 8.74 -16.76 16.96
CA VAL A 183 9.94 -16.86 17.82
C VAL A 183 9.90 -15.91 19.04
N ARG A 184 9.10 -14.84 19.05
CA ARG A 184 9.08 -13.87 20.16
C ARG A 184 7.71 -13.21 20.32
N ALA A 185 7.08 -13.40 21.49
CA ALA A 185 5.71 -12.96 21.77
C ALA A 185 5.58 -11.57 22.40
N THR A 186 6.69 -10.91 22.75
CA THR A 186 6.68 -9.57 23.37
C THR A 186 6.28 -8.50 22.35
N ALA A 187 5.47 -7.53 22.79
CA ALA A 187 5.16 -6.36 21.98
C ALA A 187 6.48 -5.65 21.62
N ALA A 188 6.70 -5.42 20.32
CA ALA A 188 7.91 -4.78 19.84
C ALA A 188 7.86 -3.29 20.24
N PRO A 189 8.72 -2.79 21.14
CA PRO A 189 8.87 -1.36 21.36
C PRO A 189 9.18 -0.65 20.04
N THR A 190 8.90 0.65 19.95
CA THR A 190 9.08 1.49 18.76
C THR A 190 10.40 1.24 18.01
N LEU A 191 11.51 1.05 18.76
CA LEU A 191 12.83 0.78 18.18
C LEU A 191 12.92 -0.58 17.46
N GLU A 192 12.30 -1.63 18.00
CA GLU A 192 12.25 -2.95 17.36
C GLU A 192 11.43 -2.90 16.06
N MET A 193 10.38 -2.09 16.04
CA MET A 193 9.57 -1.84 14.85
C MET A 193 10.35 -1.06 13.78
N ALA A 194 11.10 -0.05 14.19
CA ALA A 194 11.99 0.70 13.31
C ALA A 194 13.01 -0.23 12.62
N TRP A 195 13.62 -1.15 13.36
CA TRP A 195 14.49 -2.18 12.79
C TRP A 195 13.75 -3.13 11.84
N ALA A 196 12.51 -3.54 12.16
CA ALA A 196 11.75 -4.43 11.30
C ALA A 196 11.43 -3.80 9.93
N TYR A 197 11.03 -2.52 9.94
CA TYR A 197 10.81 -1.76 8.71
C TYR A 197 12.12 -1.45 7.97
N TYR A 198 13.22 -1.17 8.68
CA TYR A 198 14.55 -1.01 8.07
C TYR A 198 15.02 -2.30 7.38
N CYS A 199 14.91 -3.45 8.03
CA CYS A 199 15.22 -4.76 7.45
C CYS A 199 14.36 -5.06 6.21
N THR A 200 13.09 -4.68 6.25
CA THR A 200 12.18 -4.81 5.11
C THR A 200 12.60 -3.91 3.96
N LEU A 201 13.00 -2.67 4.26
CA LEU A 201 13.51 -1.72 3.28
C LEU A 201 14.84 -2.19 2.67
N ALA A 202 15.71 -2.81 3.47
CA ALA A 202 17.00 -3.33 3.00
C ALA A 202 16.86 -4.38 1.89
N CYS A 203 15.77 -5.14 1.86
CA CYS A 203 15.51 -6.07 0.77
C CYS A 203 15.33 -5.37 -0.59
N PHE A 204 14.86 -4.12 -0.61
CA PHE A 204 14.74 -3.35 -1.86
C PHE A 204 16.11 -2.97 -2.43
N LEU A 205 17.22 -3.10 -1.66
CA LEU A 205 18.57 -2.95 -2.21
C LEU A 205 18.83 -3.96 -3.32
N LEU A 206 18.23 -5.16 -3.28
CA LEU A 206 18.35 -6.16 -4.35
C LEU A 206 17.80 -5.66 -5.70
N LEU A 207 16.97 -4.61 -5.69
CA LEU A 207 16.25 -4.11 -6.85
C LEU A 207 16.96 -2.94 -7.54
N ILE A 208 18.04 -2.41 -6.96
CA ILE A 208 18.83 -1.35 -7.59
C ILE A 208 19.40 -1.85 -8.91
N LYS A 209 19.52 -0.96 -9.91
CA LYS A 209 19.94 -1.28 -11.28
C LYS A 209 21.14 -2.26 -11.37
N PRO A 210 22.28 -2.02 -10.68
CA PRO A 210 23.43 -2.91 -10.81
C PRO A 210 23.21 -4.33 -10.27
N LEU A 211 22.31 -4.53 -9.30
CA LEU A 211 22.00 -5.86 -8.76
C LEU A 211 20.90 -6.55 -9.56
N ARG A 212 19.83 -5.82 -9.93
CA ARG A 212 18.73 -6.40 -10.70
C ARG A 212 19.15 -6.84 -12.10
N GLU A 213 19.99 -6.09 -12.80
CA GLU A 213 20.44 -6.45 -14.17
C GLU A 213 21.45 -7.60 -14.17
N ARG A 214 22.13 -7.86 -13.04
CA ARG A 214 23.08 -8.98 -12.91
C ARG A 214 22.43 -10.28 -12.46
N SER A 215 21.31 -10.21 -11.74
CA SER A 215 20.65 -11.38 -11.15
C SER A 215 19.24 -11.57 -11.68
N ARG A 216 18.98 -12.73 -12.30
CA ARG A 216 17.65 -13.10 -12.78
C ARG A 216 16.59 -13.06 -11.69
N LEU A 217 16.94 -13.45 -10.45
CA LEU A 217 16.02 -13.42 -9.32
C LEU A 217 15.69 -11.99 -8.87
N CYS A 218 16.67 -11.08 -8.94
CA CYS A 218 16.45 -9.68 -8.60
C CYS A 218 15.63 -8.96 -9.67
N MET A 219 15.89 -9.23 -10.96
CA MET A 219 15.05 -8.74 -12.07
C MET A 219 13.62 -9.28 -11.97
N LEU A 220 13.46 -10.57 -11.63
CA LEU A 220 12.14 -11.18 -11.43
C LEU A 220 11.33 -10.44 -10.36
N GLN A 221 11.93 -10.17 -9.20
CA GLN A 221 11.30 -9.40 -8.13
C GLN A 221 10.99 -7.96 -8.55
N PHE A 222 11.89 -7.31 -9.29
CA PHE A 222 11.68 -5.96 -9.81
C PHE A 222 10.49 -5.88 -10.76
N ASN A 223 10.33 -6.86 -11.65
CA ASN A 223 9.23 -6.93 -12.61
C ASN A 223 7.85 -6.94 -11.94
N ALA A 224 7.73 -7.45 -10.71
CA ALA A 224 6.48 -7.42 -9.95
C ALA A 224 6.05 -5.99 -9.57
N LEU A 225 6.99 -5.04 -9.56
CA LEU A 225 6.85 -3.68 -9.02
C LEU A 225 6.90 -2.61 -10.09
N ASP A 226 7.52 -2.92 -11.23
CA ASP A 226 7.84 -1.98 -12.28
C ASP A 226 6.63 -1.58 -13.11
N ARG A 227 5.88 -0.60 -12.60
CA ARG A 227 4.79 0.03 -13.32
C ARG A 227 5.35 0.80 -14.52
N PRO A 228 4.88 0.52 -15.75
CA PRO A 228 5.28 1.26 -16.95
C PRO A 228 5.12 2.78 -16.80
N GLU A 229 4.06 3.22 -16.13
CA GLU A 229 3.73 4.63 -15.91
C GLU A 229 4.66 5.36 -14.94
N ASP A 230 5.38 4.62 -14.08
CA ASP A 230 6.31 5.17 -13.10
C ASP A 230 7.75 5.25 -13.64
N ARG A 231 8.02 4.71 -14.83
CA ARG A 231 9.37 4.66 -15.41
C ARG A 231 9.89 6.06 -15.75
N PRO A 232 11.21 6.32 -15.56
CA PRO A 232 12.23 5.44 -14.98
C PRO A 232 12.40 5.57 -13.46
N HIS A 233 11.44 6.19 -12.79
CA HIS A 233 11.53 6.58 -11.39
C HIS A 233 10.76 5.63 -10.45
N THR A 234 10.44 4.40 -10.89
CA THR A 234 9.70 3.38 -10.12
C THR A 234 10.23 3.23 -8.69
N LEU A 235 11.53 3.01 -8.49
CA LEU A 235 12.10 2.86 -7.15
C LEU A 235 12.02 4.14 -6.33
N LYS A 236 12.22 5.32 -6.95
CA LYS A 236 12.11 6.61 -6.27
C LYS A 236 10.70 6.80 -5.73
N TRP A 237 9.69 6.60 -6.56
CA TRP A 237 8.29 6.77 -6.18
C TRP A 237 7.84 5.73 -5.16
N LEU A 238 8.23 4.47 -5.34
CA LEU A 238 7.90 3.40 -4.41
C LEU A 238 8.58 3.61 -3.05
N ILE A 239 9.88 3.87 -3.03
CA ILE A 239 10.64 3.93 -1.77
C ILE A 239 10.49 5.31 -1.12
N ALA A 240 10.88 6.38 -1.80
CA ALA A 240 10.88 7.72 -1.20
C ALA A 240 9.48 8.33 -1.10
N GLY A 241 8.61 8.06 -2.08
CA GLY A 241 7.24 8.57 -2.09
C GLY A 241 6.30 7.83 -1.14
N ASN A 242 6.48 6.51 -1.01
CA ASN A 242 5.53 5.65 -0.31
C ASN A 242 6.13 4.96 0.93
N LEU A 243 7.10 4.06 0.75
CA LEU A 243 7.56 3.18 1.84
C LEU A 243 8.27 3.91 2.98
N VAL A 244 9.25 4.76 2.69
CA VAL A 244 10.00 5.50 3.72
C VAL A 244 9.10 6.38 4.58
N PRO A 245 8.27 7.28 4.02
CA PRO A 245 7.37 8.09 4.83
C PRO A 245 6.31 7.24 5.55
N GLY A 246 5.77 6.21 4.89
CA GLY A 246 4.77 5.33 5.52
C GLY A 246 5.34 4.51 6.68
N PHE A 247 6.53 3.93 6.53
CA PHE A 247 7.23 3.21 7.61
C PHE A 247 7.57 4.14 8.77
N GLY A 248 8.00 5.36 8.47
CA GLY A 248 8.24 6.39 9.48
C GLY A 248 6.97 6.71 10.27
N LEU A 249 5.84 6.87 9.58
CA LEU A 249 4.54 7.14 10.22
C LEU A 249 4.03 5.96 11.04
N VAL A 250 4.13 4.72 10.57
CA VAL A 250 3.74 3.54 11.37
C VAL A 250 4.62 3.42 12.62
N THR A 251 5.93 3.65 12.47
CA THR A 251 6.86 3.67 13.61
C THR A 251 6.51 4.80 14.58
N LEU A 252 6.19 6.00 14.10
CA LEU A 252 5.73 7.11 14.93
C LEU A 252 4.46 6.75 15.69
N PHE A 253 3.43 6.26 14.99
CA PHE A 253 2.18 5.85 15.63
C PHE A 253 2.39 4.71 16.61
N SER A 254 3.42 3.87 16.45
CA SER A 254 3.74 2.86 17.46
C SER A 254 4.27 3.40 18.77
N ALA A 255 4.79 4.63 18.77
CA ALA A 255 5.14 5.34 20.00
C ALA A 255 3.93 6.07 20.60
N VAL A 256 2.92 6.39 19.78
CA VAL A 256 1.70 7.09 20.20
C VAL A 256 0.66 6.12 20.75
N PHE A 257 0.43 5.00 20.05
CA PHE A 257 -0.53 3.99 20.47
C PHE A 257 0.14 2.94 21.35
N GLU A 258 -0.37 2.78 22.57
CA GLU A 258 0.01 1.65 23.43
C GLU A 258 -0.58 0.32 22.91
N ASN A 259 -1.65 0.38 22.12
CA ASN A 259 -2.34 -0.77 21.57
C ASN A 259 -1.91 -1.10 20.13
N VAL A 260 -1.17 -2.21 19.97
CA VAL A 260 -0.72 -2.73 18.67
C VAL A 260 -1.89 -3.02 17.72
N SER A 261 -3.08 -3.33 18.23
CA SER A 261 -4.26 -3.57 17.40
C SER A 261 -4.69 -2.34 16.61
N PHE A 262 -4.45 -1.12 17.12
CA PHE A 262 -4.74 0.10 16.37
C PHE A 262 -3.73 0.34 15.24
N LEU A 263 -2.46 0.00 15.45
CA LEU A 263 -1.47 -0.01 14.36
C LEU A 263 -1.85 -1.00 13.26
N LEU A 264 -2.26 -2.20 13.67
CA LEU A 264 -2.74 -3.21 12.74
C LEU A 264 -3.97 -2.72 11.99
N LEU A 265 -4.93 -2.08 12.66
CA LEU A 265 -6.12 -1.49 12.02
C LEU A 265 -5.73 -0.45 10.96
N ILE A 266 -4.84 0.49 11.29
CA ILE A 266 -4.37 1.53 10.35
C ILE A 266 -3.72 0.87 9.12
N VAL A 267 -2.82 -0.10 9.35
CA VAL A 267 -2.15 -0.81 8.25
C VAL A 267 -3.12 -1.65 7.44
N LEU A 268 -4.11 -2.30 8.06
CA LEU A 268 -5.12 -3.07 7.34
C LEU A 268 -6.04 -2.17 6.50
N ILE A 269 -6.41 -0.99 6.98
CA ILE A 269 -7.20 -0.02 6.21
C ILE A 269 -6.44 0.39 4.95
N VAL A 270 -5.14 0.67 5.08
CA VAL A 270 -4.29 1.07 3.97
C VAL A 270 -4.05 -0.10 3.02
N CYS A 271 -3.62 -1.25 3.53
CA CYS A 271 -3.35 -2.43 2.73
C CYS A 271 -4.62 -2.93 2.02
N ILE A 272 -5.72 -3.15 2.72
CA ILE A 272 -6.95 -3.68 2.13
C ILE A 272 -7.67 -2.60 1.32
N GLY A 273 -7.82 -1.40 1.87
CA GLY A 273 -8.50 -0.30 1.21
C GLY A 273 -7.76 0.18 -0.02
N ASP A 274 -6.62 0.85 0.15
CA ASP A 274 -5.82 1.36 -0.97
C ASP A 274 -5.23 0.23 -1.83
N GLY A 275 -4.79 -0.87 -1.20
CA GLY A 275 -4.20 -1.99 -1.94
C GLY A 275 -5.18 -2.70 -2.86
N LEU A 276 -6.48 -2.76 -2.56
CA LEU A 276 -7.50 -3.32 -3.45
C LEU A 276 -8.22 -2.26 -4.30
N ALA A 277 -8.25 -1.00 -3.86
CA ALA A 277 -8.91 0.08 -4.59
C ALA A 277 -8.36 0.21 -6.02
N GLU A 278 -7.06 0.13 -6.19
CA GLU A 278 -6.44 0.22 -7.51
C GLU A 278 -6.76 -0.99 -8.40
N PRO A 279 -6.56 -2.26 -7.98
CA PRO A 279 -7.00 -3.42 -8.75
C PRO A 279 -8.48 -3.40 -9.15
N VAL A 280 -9.36 -3.09 -8.20
CA VAL A 280 -10.80 -3.00 -8.44
C VAL A 280 -11.13 -1.85 -9.38
N GLY A 281 -10.48 -0.70 -9.20
CA GLY A 281 -10.62 0.45 -10.07
C GLY A 281 -10.18 0.16 -11.50
N ILE A 282 -9.11 -0.61 -11.71
CA ILE A 282 -8.65 -1.00 -13.06
C ILE A 282 -9.61 -2.03 -13.69
N ALA A 283 -9.97 -3.08 -12.96
CA ALA A 283 -10.75 -4.20 -13.51
C ALA A 283 -12.25 -3.90 -13.67
N PHE A 284 -12.83 -3.13 -12.74
CA PHE A 284 -14.27 -2.90 -12.65
C PHE A 284 -14.66 -1.42 -12.67
N GLY A 285 -13.69 -0.50 -12.63
CA GLY A 285 -13.97 0.93 -12.51
C GLY A 285 -14.56 1.51 -13.80
N ARG A 286 -15.84 1.90 -13.75
CA ARG A 286 -16.55 2.54 -14.88
C ARG A 286 -16.67 4.04 -14.68
N HIS A 287 -16.67 4.50 -13.43
CA HIS A 287 -16.81 5.91 -13.09
C HIS A 287 -15.44 6.50 -12.75
N LYS A 288 -14.75 7.00 -13.77
CA LYS A 288 -13.39 7.55 -13.63
C LYS A 288 -13.41 9.02 -13.25
N TYR A 289 -12.44 9.44 -12.45
CA TYR A 289 -12.14 10.83 -12.15
C TYR A 289 -10.63 11.06 -12.13
N LEU A 290 -10.20 12.31 -12.28
CA LEU A 290 -8.78 12.67 -12.34
C LEU A 290 -8.26 13.13 -10.97
N THR A 291 -7.03 12.74 -10.67
CA THR A 291 -6.25 13.22 -9.52
C THR A 291 -4.88 13.73 -9.97
N SER A 292 -4.29 14.66 -9.23
CA SER A 292 -2.97 15.21 -9.55
C SER A 292 -1.83 14.32 -9.02
N SER A 293 -0.68 14.41 -9.68
CA SER A 293 0.58 13.86 -9.16
C SER A 293 1.16 14.74 -8.05
N CYS A 294 1.96 14.15 -7.16
CA CYS A 294 2.69 14.94 -6.17
C CYS A 294 3.79 15.74 -6.90
N LEU A 295 3.77 17.06 -6.77
CA LEU A 295 4.82 17.95 -7.30
C LEU A 295 5.03 17.82 -8.82
N SER A 296 4.01 17.39 -9.57
CA SER A 296 4.03 17.28 -11.02
C SER A 296 2.68 17.68 -11.63
N GLN A 297 2.70 18.20 -12.86
CA GLN A 297 1.49 18.59 -13.61
C GLN A 297 0.68 17.39 -14.13
N ARG A 298 1.28 16.18 -14.07
CA ARG A 298 0.66 14.94 -14.56
C ARG A 298 -0.62 14.63 -13.80
N ARG A 299 -1.65 14.21 -14.54
CA ARG A 299 -2.94 13.75 -14.00
C ARG A 299 -3.06 12.24 -14.15
N TYR A 300 -3.57 11.60 -13.10
CA TYR A 300 -3.79 10.16 -13.04
C TYR A 300 -5.27 9.84 -12.91
N THR A 301 -5.68 8.67 -13.40
CA THR A 301 -7.08 8.22 -13.35
C THR A 301 -7.37 7.38 -12.11
N ARG A 302 -8.41 7.74 -11.36
CA ARG A 302 -8.99 6.96 -10.26
C ARG A 302 -10.44 6.59 -10.58
N SER A 303 -11.09 5.78 -9.74
CA SER A 303 -12.50 5.44 -9.94
C SER A 303 -13.31 5.43 -8.65
N PHE A 304 -14.61 5.72 -8.74
CA PHE A 304 -15.50 5.64 -7.59
C PHE A 304 -15.62 4.22 -7.04
N GLU A 305 -15.50 3.20 -7.89
CA GLU A 305 -15.46 1.79 -7.46
C GLU A 305 -14.24 1.50 -6.60
N GLY A 306 -13.07 2.07 -6.93
CA GLY A 306 -11.88 1.97 -6.09
C GLY A 306 -12.07 2.66 -4.74
N SER A 307 -12.54 3.91 -4.74
CA SER A 307 -12.80 4.65 -3.50
C SER A 307 -13.91 4.02 -2.63
N ALA A 308 -14.87 3.32 -3.24
CA ALA A 308 -15.87 2.53 -2.53
C ALA A 308 -15.25 1.36 -1.75
N VAL A 309 -14.20 0.72 -2.26
CA VAL A 309 -13.44 -0.31 -1.53
C VAL A 309 -12.74 0.27 -0.31
N VAL A 310 -12.15 1.46 -0.44
CA VAL A 310 -11.55 2.18 0.69
C VAL A 310 -12.61 2.48 1.75
N PHE A 311 -13.77 2.99 1.34
CA PHE A 311 -14.87 3.30 2.25
C PHE A 311 -15.36 2.06 3.00
N LEU A 312 -15.65 0.97 2.27
CA LEU A 312 -16.17 -0.27 2.84
C LEU A 312 -15.16 -0.96 3.76
N SER A 313 -13.88 -0.99 3.38
CA SER A 313 -12.83 -1.56 4.24
C SER A 313 -12.65 -0.74 5.51
N THR A 314 -12.60 0.59 5.41
CA THR A 314 -12.49 1.49 6.57
C THR A 314 -13.71 1.42 7.49
N LEU A 315 -14.89 1.10 6.94
CA LEU A 315 -16.11 0.91 7.73
C LEU A 315 -16.16 -0.48 8.40
N SER A 316 -15.71 -1.51 7.69
CA SER A 316 -15.82 -2.92 8.14
C SER A 316 -14.72 -3.32 9.12
N LEU A 317 -13.49 -2.82 8.95
CA LEU A 317 -12.36 -3.24 9.78
C LEU A 317 -12.49 -2.83 11.26
N PRO A 318 -12.91 -1.60 11.62
CA PRO A 318 -13.20 -1.26 13.01
C PRO A 318 -14.31 -2.15 13.60
N ALA A 319 -15.31 -2.52 12.80
CA ALA A 319 -16.39 -3.41 13.24
C ALA A 319 -15.90 -4.84 13.50
N ILE A 320 -14.99 -5.36 12.67
CA ILE A 320 -14.35 -6.67 12.87
C ILE A 320 -13.43 -6.65 14.08
N MET A 321 -12.70 -5.54 14.28
CA MET A 321 -11.74 -5.35 15.36
C MET A 321 -12.34 -4.67 16.60
N TYR A 322 -13.66 -4.72 16.79
CA TYR A 322 -14.39 -3.97 17.83
C TYR A 322 -13.86 -4.23 19.25
N THR A 323 -13.36 -5.44 19.52
CA THR A 323 -12.77 -5.83 20.81
C THR A 323 -11.47 -5.10 21.15
N SER A 324 -10.86 -4.42 20.17
CA SER A 324 -9.65 -3.63 20.37
C SER A 324 -9.93 -2.25 20.97
N PHE A 325 -11.19 -1.82 20.97
CA PHE A 325 -11.63 -0.53 21.49
C PHE A 325 -12.14 -0.66 22.92
N ALA A 326 -11.92 0.38 23.73
CA ALA A 326 -12.32 0.38 25.12
C ALA A 326 -13.84 0.45 25.29
N SER A 327 -14.52 1.21 24.41
CA SER A 327 -15.98 1.41 24.48
C SER A 327 -16.68 1.23 23.13
N PRO A 328 -17.98 0.85 23.12
CA PRO A 328 -18.79 0.83 21.90
C PRO A 328 -18.87 2.21 21.22
N ALA A 329 -18.84 3.30 22.00
CA ALA A 329 -18.86 4.66 21.47
C ALA A 329 -17.63 4.95 20.60
N GLN A 330 -16.44 4.52 21.02
CA GLN A 330 -15.21 4.64 20.23
C GLN A 330 -15.34 3.89 18.89
N VAL A 331 -15.89 2.67 18.89
CA VAL A 331 -16.08 1.90 17.65
C VAL A 331 -17.05 2.60 16.70
N PHE A 332 -18.21 3.01 17.20
CA PHE A 332 -19.23 3.63 16.35
C PHE A 332 -18.81 5.01 15.85
N ALA A 333 -18.12 5.81 16.67
CA ALA A 333 -17.52 7.06 16.22
C ALA A 333 -16.46 6.83 15.14
N THR A 334 -15.61 5.80 15.31
CA THR A 334 -14.63 5.41 14.29
C THR A 334 -15.31 4.97 12.99
N MET A 335 -16.34 4.12 13.07
CA MET A 335 -17.12 3.69 11.91
C MET A 335 -17.85 4.85 11.21
N ALA A 336 -18.27 5.88 11.95
CA ALA A 336 -18.96 7.03 11.38
C ALA A 336 -18.01 8.03 10.71
N LEU A 337 -16.85 8.30 11.32
CA LEU A 337 -15.96 9.40 10.94
C LEU A 337 -14.76 8.96 10.11
N LEU A 338 -14.19 7.77 10.37
CA LEU A 338 -12.99 7.32 9.68
C LEU A 338 -13.23 7.02 8.19
N PRO A 339 -14.31 6.33 7.77
CA PRO A 339 -14.53 6.03 6.35
C PRO A 339 -14.62 7.26 5.44
N PRO A 340 -15.48 8.28 5.70
CA PRO A 340 -15.56 9.43 4.80
C PRO A 340 -14.23 10.21 4.74
N VAL A 341 -13.51 10.33 5.85
CA VAL A 341 -12.25 11.08 5.92
C VAL A 341 -11.12 10.35 5.18
N VAL A 342 -10.95 9.05 5.41
CA VAL A 342 -9.92 8.25 4.73
C VAL A 342 -10.22 8.09 3.25
N THR A 343 -11.47 7.86 2.86
CA THR A 343 -11.86 7.82 1.44
C THR A 343 -11.63 9.15 0.75
N TYR A 344 -11.91 10.27 1.41
CA TYR A 344 -11.62 11.59 0.87
C TYR A 344 -10.11 11.82 0.71
N ALA A 345 -9.32 11.44 1.73
CA ALA A 345 -7.87 11.50 1.69
C ALA A 345 -7.31 10.64 0.56
N GLU A 346 -7.83 9.43 0.34
CA GLU A 346 -7.48 8.60 -0.82
C GLU A 346 -7.79 9.33 -2.11
N ALA A 347 -9.03 9.78 -2.31
CA ALA A 347 -9.44 10.42 -3.55
C ALA A 347 -8.59 11.64 -3.92
N LYS A 348 -8.18 12.45 -2.92
CA LYS A 348 -7.40 13.68 -3.11
C LYS A 348 -5.88 13.52 -2.99
N SER A 349 -5.41 12.40 -2.46
CA SER A 349 -3.98 12.19 -2.27
C SER A 349 -3.24 12.24 -3.61
N PRO A 350 -2.07 12.90 -3.66
CA PRO A 350 -1.28 12.90 -4.88
C PRO A 350 -0.79 11.49 -5.21
N HIS A 351 -0.68 11.19 -6.51
CA HIS A 351 -0.18 9.89 -6.97
C HIS A 351 1.18 9.57 -6.33
N THR A 352 1.37 8.31 -5.92
CA THR A 352 2.58 7.74 -5.25
C THR A 352 2.79 8.08 -3.77
N VAL A 353 2.07 9.05 -3.22
CA VAL A 353 2.16 9.49 -1.80
C VAL A 353 0.82 9.25 -1.06
N ASP A 354 -0.06 8.47 -1.67
CA ASP A 354 -1.36 8.06 -1.12
C ASP A 354 -1.22 7.34 0.22
N THR A 355 -0.45 6.27 0.27
CA THR A 355 -0.27 5.45 1.47
C THR A 355 0.17 6.24 2.71
N PRO A 356 1.25 7.04 2.70
CA PRO A 356 1.64 7.80 3.89
C PRO A 356 0.59 8.83 4.30
N ILE A 357 -0.12 9.46 3.35
CA ILE A 357 -1.24 10.36 3.67
C ILE A 357 -2.36 9.60 4.37
N LEU A 358 -2.73 8.42 3.86
CA LEU A 358 -3.76 7.58 4.48
C LEU A 358 -3.35 7.14 5.89
N ILE A 359 -2.11 6.71 6.10
CA ILE A 359 -1.60 6.34 7.43
C ILE A 359 -1.66 7.54 8.37
N ALA A 360 -1.20 8.71 7.94
CA ALA A 360 -1.23 9.94 8.74
C ALA A 360 -2.65 10.34 9.13
N VAL A 361 -3.57 10.38 8.17
CA VAL A 361 -4.97 10.76 8.39
C VAL A 361 -5.69 9.73 9.26
N ALA A 362 -5.57 8.45 8.95
CA ALA A 362 -6.22 7.39 9.71
C ALA A 362 -5.68 7.31 11.14
N GLY A 363 -4.35 7.34 11.31
CA GLY A 363 -3.73 7.28 12.63
C GLY A 363 -4.02 8.51 13.49
N THR A 364 -3.99 9.71 12.92
CA THR A 364 -4.30 10.94 13.66
C THR A 364 -5.76 10.96 14.10
N LEU A 365 -6.69 10.65 13.19
CA LEU A 365 -8.11 10.66 13.54
C LEU A 365 -8.43 9.55 14.55
N LEU A 366 -7.87 8.36 14.38
CA LEU A 366 -8.06 7.26 15.33
C LEU A 366 -7.56 7.65 16.73
N HIS A 367 -6.38 8.25 16.84
CA HIS A 367 -5.84 8.73 18.11
C HIS A 367 -6.75 9.78 18.76
N VAL A 368 -7.21 10.78 17.99
CA VAL A 368 -8.14 11.80 18.51
C VAL A 368 -9.44 11.16 19.00
N LEU A 369 -10.00 10.19 18.27
CA LEU A 369 -11.23 9.52 18.66
C LEU A 369 -11.07 8.64 19.89
N THR A 370 -9.92 7.99 20.07
CA THR A 370 -9.66 7.19 21.27
C THR A 370 -9.49 8.10 22.49
N GLU A 371 -8.73 9.18 22.40
CA GLU A 371 -8.47 10.11 23.50
C GLU A 371 -9.73 10.89 23.92
N LEU A 372 -10.51 11.40 22.96
CA LEU A 372 -11.72 12.19 23.27
C LEU A 372 -12.86 11.36 23.88
N LEU A 373 -12.87 10.05 23.62
CA LEU A 373 -13.91 9.11 24.05
C LEU A 373 -13.37 8.11 25.07
N GLU A 374 -12.28 8.44 25.76
CA GLU A 374 -11.79 7.75 26.97
C GLU A 374 -12.59 8.12 28.24
N VAL A 375 -13.62 8.97 28.11
CA VAL A 375 -14.68 9.20 29.11
C VAL A 375 -15.69 8.06 29.09
#